data_AF-A0A1J3DKT6-F1
#
_entry.id   AF-A0A1J3DKT6-F1
#
_cell.length_a   1.000
_cell.length_b   1.000
_cell.length_c   1.000
_cell.angle_alpha   90.00
_cell.angle_beta   90.00
_cell.angle_gamma   90.00
#
_symmetry.space_group_name_H-M   'P 1'
#
loop_
_entity.id
_entity.type
_entity.pdbx_description
1 polymer ?
#
loop_
_entity_poly.entity_id
_entity_poly.type
_entity_poly.pdbx_seq_one_letter_code
_entity_poly.pdbx_strand_id
1 'polypeptide(L)'
;RRAKYRLVHVVRTHRGEDDKAFRCAYQQEDDTGRKGVFLSKDLMAIAGETLKTNFTALGPLVLPVSEQILFFMTLLVKKLFNGKVKPYVPDSKLAFEHFCIHAG
;
A
#
# COMPACT_ATOMS: atom_id res chain seq x y z
N ARG A 1 33.29 -3.37 -10.66
CA ARG A 1 32.51 -2.72 -9.57
C ARG A 1 31.33 -3.63 -9.24
N ARG A 2 31.17 -4.13 -7.99
CA ARG A 2 30.07 -5.04 -7.59
C ARG A 2 29.05 -4.27 -6.75
N ALA A 3 27.76 -4.40 -7.07
CA ALA A 3 26.69 -3.79 -6.27
C ALA A 3 26.57 -4.48 -4.90
N LYS A 4 26.32 -3.69 -3.85
CA LYS A 4 26.10 -4.21 -2.47
C LYS A 4 24.76 -4.95 -2.35
N TYR A 5 23.76 -4.54 -3.13
CA TYR A 5 22.40 -5.10 -3.12
C TYR A 5 21.92 -5.38 -4.55
N ARG A 6 20.97 -6.31 -4.68
CA ARG A 6 20.28 -6.66 -5.94
C ARG A 6 18.78 -6.50 -5.75
N LEU A 7 18.11 -5.89 -6.73
CA LEU A 7 16.65 -5.82 -6.77
C LEU A 7 16.08 -7.20 -7.12
N VAL A 8 15.20 -7.75 -6.26
CA VAL A 8 14.58 -9.06 -6.47
C VAL A 8 13.15 -8.91 -7.01
N HIS A 9 12.36 -8.05 -6.39
CA HIS A 9 10.97 -7.81 -6.76
C HIS A 9 10.67 -6.31 -6.78
N VAL A 10 9.81 -5.90 -7.72
CA VAL A 10 9.29 -4.53 -7.81
C VAL A 10 7.80 -4.60 -8.16
N VAL A 11 6.99 -3.87 -7.40
CA VAL A 11 5.55 -3.75 -7.65
C VAL A 11 5.21 -2.27 -7.65
N ARG A 12 4.52 -1.84 -8.71
CA ARG A 12 4.04 -0.45 -8.85
C ARG A 12 2.53 -0.43 -8.74
N THR A 13 2.02 0.43 -7.87
CA THR A 13 0.59 0.73 -7.77
C THR A 13 0.36 2.17 -8.18
N HIS A 14 -0.62 2.42 -9.04
CA HIS A 14 -0.96 3.75 -9.52
C HIS A 14 -2.48 3.94 -9.46
N ARG A 15 -2.92 5.07 -8.90
CA ARG A 15 -4.34 5.44 -8.78
C ARG A 15 -4.67 6.76 -9.48
N GLY A 16 -3.85 7.22 -10.42
CA GLY A 16 -4.10 8.50 -11.10
C GLY A 16 -5.35 8.54 -11.98
N GLU A 17 -6.00 7.41 -12.26
CA GLU A 17 -7.31 7.35 -12.92
C GLU A 17 -8.47 7.72 -11.99
N ASP A 18 -8.26 7.64 -10.67
CA ASP A 18 -9.26 8.00 -9.67
C ASP A 18 -9.17 9.50 -9.40
N ASP A 19 -10.21 10.24 -9.79
CA ASP A 19 -10.28 11.70 -9.64
C ASP A 19 -10.03 12.18 -8.21
N LYS A 20 -10.43 11.42 -7.18
CA LYS A 20 -10.16 11.79 -5.79
C LYS A 20 -8.70 11.57 -5.46
N ALA A 21 -8.11 10.46 -5.91
CA ALA A 21 -6.69 10.19 -5.72
C ALA A 21 -5.79 11.14 -6.52
N PHE A 22 -6.19 11.54 -7.71
CA PHE A 22 -5.46 12.51 -8.52
C PHE A 22 -5.48 13.90 -7.87
N ARG A 23 -6.63 14.32 -7.34
CA ARG A 23 -6.81 15.65 -6.74
C ARG A 23 -6.48 15.71 -5.24
N CYS A 24 -6.12 14.59 -4.59
CA CYS A 24 -5.88 14.60 -3.15
C CYS A 24 -4.60 15.32 -2.73
N ALA A 25 -3.65 15.48 -3.65
CA ALA A 25 -2.45 16.28 -3.48
C ALA A 25 -2.12 16.96 -4.81
N TYR A 26 -2.32 18.28 -4.91
CA TYR A 26 -2.16 19.01 -6.17
C TYR A 26 -1.50 20.36 -5.96
N GLN A 27 -0.61 20.76 -6.86
CA GLN A 27 -0.01 22.09 -6.81
C GLN A 27 -0.97 23.10 -7.44
N GLN A 28 -1.33 24.15 -6.70
CA GLN A 28 -2.26 25.19 -7.14
C GLN A 28 -1.88 26.56 -6.56
N GLU A 29 -2.45 27.62 -7.13
CA GLU A 29 -2.30 28.98 -6.61
C GLU A 29 -3.40 29.26 -5.58
N ASP A 30 -3.05 29.99 -4.51
CA ASP A 30 -4.02 30.54 -3.57
C ASP A 30 -4.68 31.82 -4.13
N ASP A 31 -5.66 32.35 -3.41
CA ASP A 31 -6.40 33.56 -3.81
C ASP A 31 -5.51 34.82 -3.93
N THR A 32 -4.27 34.75 -3.44
CA THR A 32 -3.26 35.82 -3.53
C THR A 32 -2.21 35.57 -4.62
N GLY A 33 -2.41 34.55 -5.45
CA GLY A 33 -1.50 34.18 -6.55
C GLY A 33 -0.23 33.46 -6.10
N ARG A 34 -0.16 32.96 -4.86
CA ARG A 34 1.01 32.23 -4.36
C ARG A 34 0.83 30.74 -4.62
N LYS A 35 1.83 30.12 -5.26
CA LYS A 35 1.86 28.67 -5.50
C LYS A 35 2.07 27.91 -4.20
N GLY A 36 1.19 26.95 -3.93
CA GLY A 36 1.27 26.00 -2.82
C GLY A 36 0.81 24.61 -3.23
N VAL A 37 0.71 23.71 -2.25
CA VAL A 37 0.16 22.36 -2.42
C VAL A 37 -1.15 22.28 -1.66
N PHE A 38 -2.22 21.94 -2.38
CA PHE A 38 -3.49 21.57 -1.80
C PHE A 38 -3.46 20.09 -1.38
N LEU A 39 -3.84 19.81 -0.13
CA LEU A 39 -3.97 18.47 0.40
C LEU A 39 -5.43 18.23 0.84
N SER A 40 -6.07 17.23 0.25
CA SER A 40 -7.42 16.81 0.64
C SER A 40 -7.40 16.05 1.97
N LYS A 41 -8.49 16.14 2.73
CA LYS A 41 -8.72 15.31 3.93
C LYS A 41 -8.74 13.81 3.61
N ASP A 42 -9.07 13.45 2.37
CA ASP A 42 -9.09 12.07 1.90
C ASP A 42 -7.69 11.47 1.67
N LEU A 43 -6.63 12.30 1.71
CA LEU A 43 -5.26 11.88 1.37
C LEU A 43 -4.80 10.67 2.17
N MET A 44 -5.04 10.65 3.48
CA MET A 44 -4.62 9.54 4.35
C MET A 44 -5.35 8.24 4.00
N ALA A 45 -6.65 8.32 3.72
CA ALA A 45 -7.43 7.15 3.33
C ALA A 45 -6.96 6.59 1.97
N ILE A 46 -6.77 7.47 0.98
CA ILE A 46 -6.30 7.10 -0.36
C ILE A 46 -4.89 6.51 -0.31
N ALA A 47 -3.98 7.09 0.48
CA ALA A 47 -2.63 6.58 0.68
C ALA A 47 -2.66 5.18 1.33
N GLY A 48 -3.47 5.00 2.38
CA GLY A 48 -3.64 3.71 3.05
C GLY A 48 -4.20 2.63 2.13
N GLU A 49 -5.21 2.95 1.32
CA GLU A 49 -5.74 2.03 0.31
C GLU A 49 -4.72 1.68 -0.77
N THR A 50 -3.97 2.67 -1.25
CA THR A 50 -2.92 2.46 -2.26
C THR A 50 -1.82 1.54 -1.75
N LEU A 51 -1.37 1.77 -0.50
CA LEU A 51 -0.38 0.93 0.17
C LEU A 51 -0.91 -0.49 0.37
N LYS A 52 -2.17 -0.64 0.79
CA LYS A 52 -2.82 -1.94 0.93
C LYS A 52 -2.86 -2.70 -0.40
N THR A 53 -3.23 -2.03 -1.50
CA THR A 53 -3.24 -2.65 -2.83
C THR A 53 -1.84 -3.07 -3.27
N ASN A 54 -0.83 -2.21 -3.05
CA ASN A 54 0.56 -2.55 -3.34
C ASN A 54 1.03 -3.76 -2.55
N PHE A 55 0.80 -3.77 -1.24
CA PHE A 55 1.20 -4.86 -0.36
C PHE A 55 0.46 -6.17 -0.68
N THR A 56 -0.80 -6.10 -1.11
CA THR A 56 -1.55 -7.30 -1.55
C THR A 56 -0.92 -7.93 -2.80
N ALA A 57 -0.36 -7.14 -3.70
CA ALA A 57 0.36 -7.63 -4.87
C ALA A 57 1.81 -8.05 -4.56
N LEU A 58 2.50 -7.34 -3.67
CA LEU A 58 3.88 -7.64 -3.27
C LEU A 58 3.96 -8.85 -2.33
N GLY A 59 2.99 -9.00 -1.43
CA GLY A 59 2.97 -10.02 -0.36
C GLY A 59 3.31 -11.43 -0.84
N PRO A 60 2.64 -11.96 -1.89
CA PRO A 60 2.94 -13.30 -2.39
C PRO A 60 4.37 -13.50 -2.92
N LEU A 61 5.05 -12.41 -3.31
CA LEU A 61 6.42 -12.46 -3.84
C LEU A 61 7.48 -12.46 -2.73
N VAL A 62 7.15 -11.97 -1.54
CA VAL A 62 8.11 -11.72 -0.46
C VAL A 62 7.83 -12.49 0.81
N LEU A 63 6.58 -12.91 1.04
CA LEU A 63 6.16 -13.62 2.24
C LEU A 63 6.40 -15.13 2.10
N PRO A 64 6.75 -15.82 3.19
CA PRO A 64 6.76 -17.28 3.24
C PRO A 64 5.40 -17.89 2.90
N VAL A 65 5.38 -19.09 2.33
CA VAL A 65 4.15 -19.81 1.95
C VAL A 65 3.20 -20.01 3.14
N SER A 66 3.74 -20.24 4.34
CA SER A 66 2.94 -20.38 5.57
C SER A 66 2.07 -19.16 5.86
N GLU A 67 2.64 -17.97 5.72
CA GLU A 67 1.95 -16.69 5.91
C GLU A 67 0.86 -16.46 4.85
N GLN A 68 1.17 -16.83 3.61
CA GLN A 68 0.22 -16.69 2.50
C GLN A 68 -1.00 -17.60 2.69
N ILE A 69 -0.78 -18.86 3.09
CA ILE A 69 -1.88 -19.81 3.36
C ILE A 69 -2.74 -19.31 4.52
N LEU A 70 -2.14 -18.89 5.63
CA LEU A 70 -2.89 -18.41 6.80
C LEU A 70 -3.75 -17.19 6.45
N PHE A 71 -3.16 -16.23 5.74
CA PHE A 71 -3.89 -15.05 5.25
C PHE A 71 -5.07 -15.45 4.36
N PHE A 72 -4.82 -16.27 3.34
CA PHE A 72 -5.86 -16.67 2.39
C PHE A 72 -6.99 -17.47 3.05
N MET A 73 -6.67 -18.39 3.97
CA MET A 73 -7.66 -19.15 4.73
C MET A 73 -8.54 -18.23 5.58
N THR A 74 -7.97 -17.22 6.25
CA THR A 74 -8.79 -16.27 7.01
C THR A 74 -9.67 -15.39 6.12
N LEU A 75 -9.22 -15.04 4.91
CA LEU A 75 -10.05 -14.33 3.94
C LEU A 75 -11.23 -15.19 3.47
N LEU A 76 -10.99 -16.48 3.17
CA LEU A 76 -12.05 -17.42 2.79
C LEU A 76 -13.07 -17.60 3.92
N VAL A 77 -12.61 -17.84 5.14
CA VAL A 77 -13.47 -17.95 6.32
C VAL A 77 -14.28 -16.67 6.49
N LYS A 78 -13.65 -15.49 6.39
CA LYS A 78 -14.37 -14.22 6.51
C LYS A 78 -15.47 -14.08 5.44
N LYS A 79 -15.19 -14.51 4.20
CA LYS A 79 -16.13 -14.45 3.08
C LYS A 79 -17.30 -15.43 3.26
N LEU A 80 -17.05 -16.62 3.81
CA LEU A 80 -18.07 -17.66 4.02
C LEU A 80 -18.90 -17.47 5.29
N PHE A 81 -18.33 -16.88 6.35
CA PHE A 81 -18.98 -16.71 7.65
C PHE A 81 -19.46 -15.27 7.92
N ASN A 82 -19.90 -14.58 6.86
CA ASN A 82 -20.48 -13.21 6.90
C ASN A 82 -19.68 -12.21 7.74
N GLY A 83 -18.34 -12.20 7.61
CA GLY A 83 -17.52 -11.13 8.17
C GLY A 83 -17.27 -11.16 9.68
N LYS A 84 -17.74 -12.18 10.41
CA LYS A 84 -17.57 -12.26 11.88
C LYS A 84 -16.13 -12.49 12.33
N VAL A 85 -15.24 -12.90 11.42
CA VAL A 85 -13.84 -13.22 11.71
C VAL A 85 -12.94 -12.07 11.25
N LYS A 86 -12.06 -11.62 12.15
CA LYS A 86 -11.01 -10.64 11.81
C LYS A 86 -10.00 -11.29 10.86
N PRO A 87 -9.66 -10.65 9.71
CA PRO A 87 -8.60 -11.16 8.85
C PRO A 87 -7.29 -11.30 9.62
N TYR A 88 -6.53 -12.35 9.32
CA TYR A 88 -5.16 -12.44 9.79
C TYR A 88 -4.31 -11.34 9.12
N VAL A 89 -3.34 -10.80 9.86
CA VAL A 89 -2.35 -9.85 9.36
C VAL A 89 -1.03 -10.59 9.26
N PRO A 90 -0.46 -10.79 8.04
CA PRO A 90 0.81 -11.48 7.86
C PRO A 90 1.95 -10.83 8.63
N ASP A 91 2.87 -11.64 9.15
CA ASP A 91 4.08 -11.13 9.78
C ASP A 91 5.10 -10.67 8.72
N SER A 92 5.14 -9.35 8.50
CA SER A 92 6.04 -8.72 7.53
C SER A 92 7.51 -8.78 7.93
N LYS A 93 7.84 -9.06 9.21
CA LYS A 93 9.23 -9.20 9.67
C LYS A 93 9.94 -10.41 9.06
N LEU A 94 9.16 -11.41 8.62
CA LEU A 94 9.70 -12.58 7.91
C LEU A 94 10.14 -12.25 6.47
N ALA A 95 9.63 -11.15 5.90
CA ALA A 95 9.92 -10.72 4.54
C ALA A 95 10.90 -9.53 4.46
N PHE A 96 10.92 -8.65 5.47
CA PHE A 96 11.67 -7.40 5.43
C PHE A 96 12.51 -7.19 6.70
N GLU A 97 13.82 -7.01 6.52
CA GLU A 97 14.73 -6.58 7.61
C GLU A 97 14.67 -5.07 7.84
N HIS A 98 14.48 -4.30 6.78
CA HIS A 98 14.43 -2.85 6.80
C HIS A 98 13.28 -2.34 5.95
N PHE A 99 12.59 -1.32 6.45
CA PHE A 99 11.50 -0.66 5.74
C PHE A 99 11.77 0.84 5.65
N CYS A 100 11.48 1.43 4.49
CA CYS A 100 11.56 2.86 4.27
C CYS A 100 10.26 3.31 3.60
N ILE A 101 9.50 4.16 4.27
CA ILE A 101 8.35 4.85 3.69
C ILE A 101 8.79 6.28 3.42
N HIS A 102 8.79 6.67 2.16
CA HIS A 102 8.88 8.08 1.81
C HIS A 102 7.46 8.66 1.79
N ALA A 103 7.23 9.77 2.47
CA ALA A 103 5.90 10.37 2.58
C ALA A 103 5.39 11.00 1.27
N GLY A 104 6.24 11.05 0.23
CA GLY A 104 6.04 11.92 -0.92
C GLY A 104 6.55 13.33 -0.63
#